data_AF-A0A8B8CG67-F1
#
_entry.id   AF-A0A8B8CG67-F1
#
_cell.length_a   1.000
_cell.length_b   1.000
_cell.length_c   1.000
_cell.angle_alpha   90.00
_cell.angle_beta   90.00
_cell.angle_gamma   90.00
#
_symmetry.space_group_name_H-M   'P 1'
#
loop_
_entity.id
_entity.type
_entity.pdbx_description
1 polymer ?
#
loop_
_entity_poly.entity_id
_entity_poly.type
_entity_poly.pdbx_seq_one_letter_code
_entity_poly.pdbx_strand_id
1 'polypeptide(L)'
;MTVRILKIRFNGTKKSVPNKIRLEGKVHSWWELVYKVVTGAPFGAHALLINNGTRNTNNLAAQQLTNQVLDHYKSDVMDDMHINSVTKIRVSYYLGGVEVKYFVFDAVGATKTDWFSRSRLLETNYDITALTTAVGKSGEYFSIAGDTVSGGGALKRHFYVNEGYYGCEGDQGWVLVVDGPGPCLMDQVSTTTVYFVNTASFSLTPGVTADFMAVFVERGICSGTSPAPSSTTVPSNGYLLINETEKLEKKITEIKTNLTVPVNTTSQYLRDKVGAFIRVIYHINQAVLQYVSSQRPSGKVHSWWELVYKVVTGAPFGAHALLINNGTRNTNNLAAQQLTNQVLDHYKSDVMDDMHTNGVTKIRVSYYLGGIEVKYFVFDAVGATKTDWFSRSRLLETNYDITALTTAVGKSGEYFSIAGDTVSAVAIKRHFYINEGYYGCENDQGWVLVVDGPGPCLMDQV
;
A
#
# COMPACT_ATOMS: atom_id res chain seq x y z
N MET A 1 47.96 37.57 31.90
CA MET A 1 46.87 38.01 31.02
C MET A 1 45.62 37.24 31.43
N THR A 2 44.61 37.98 31.87
CA THR A 2 43.59 37.51 32.82
C THR A 2 42.45 36.75 32.13
N VAL A 3 42.21 35.54 32.61
CA VAL A 3 41.07 34.68 32.27
C VAL A 3 39.78 35.35 32.77
N ARG A 4 38.80 35.56 31.89
CA ARG A 4 37.41 35.86 32.27
C ARG A 4 36.51 34.71 31.86
N ILE A 5 36.10 33.93 32.86
CA ILE A 5 35.05 32.93 32.77
C ILE A 5 33.71 33.68 32.80
N LEU A 6 32.95 33.65 31.71
CA LEU A 6 31.57 34.14 31.71
C LEU A 6 30.66 33.02 32.20
N LYS A 7 30.21 33.15 33.46
CA LYS A 7 29.25 32.25 34.11
C LYS A 7 27.84 32.71 33.73
N ILE A 8 27.16 32.01 32.82
CA ILE A 8 25.74 32.28 32.54
C ILE A 8 24.88 31.34 33.39
N ARG A 9 24.10 31.91 34.31
CA ARG A 9 23.04 31.24 35.07
C ARG A 9 21.87 30.94 34.13
N PHE A 10 21.38 29.70 34.13
CA PHE A 10 20.05 29.39 33.58
C PHE A 10 18.99 29.81 34.60
N ASN A 11 18.28 30.91 34.30
CA ASN A 11 17.03 31.22 34.98
C ASN A 11 15.89 30.57 34.21
N GLY A 12 15.16 29.68 34.87
CA GLY A 12 14.04 28.96 34.27
C GLY A 12 12.89 29.91 33.95
N THR A 13 12.55 30.00 32.66
CA THR A 13 11.20 30.37 32.21
C THR A 13 10.89 29.54 30.97
N LYS A 14 9.87 28.67 31.08
CA LYS A 14 9.26 27.96 29.96
C LYS A 14 8.80 29.00 28.92
N LYS A 15 9.46 29.05 27.77
CA LYS A 15 8.88 29.57 26.53
C LYS A 15 8.79 28.40 25.55
N SER A 16 7.56 27.97 25.30
CA SER A 16 7.22 27.02 24.25
C SER A 16 7.56 27.63 22.89
N VAL A 17 8.58 27.09 22.24
CA VAL A 17 8.84 27.33 20.82
C VAL A 17 8.17 26.17 20.06
N PRO A 18 7.31 26.43 19.06
CA PRO A 18 6.66 25.38 18.29
C PRO A 18 7.64 24.83 17.25
N ASN A 19 8.46 23.85 17.62
CA ASN A 19 9.27 23.11 16.66
C ASN A 19 8.48 21.89 16.18
N LYS A 20 7.65 22.09 15.16
CA LYS A 20 7.13 21.00 14.33
C LYS A 20 8.12 20.76 13.20
N ILE A 21 9.26 20.14 13.52
CA ILE A 21 10.10 19.50 12.50
C ILE A 21 9.49 18.12 12.29
N ARG A 22 8.68 17.99 11.23
CA ARG A 22 8.15 16.71 10.78
C ARG A 22 9.32 15.96 10.15
N LEU A 23 9.92 15.03 10.89
CA LEU A 23 10.75 14.00 10.29
C LEU A 23 9.83 13.15 9.43
N GLU A 24 10.06 13.16 8.12
CA GLU A 24 9.46 12.25 7.16
C GLU A 24 9.97 10.83 7.44
N GLY A 25 9.44 10.21 8.50
CA GLY A 25 9.47 8.77 8.66
C GLY A 25 8.39 8.19 7.75
N LYS A 26 8.81 7.47 6.70
CA LYS A 26 7.95 6.62 5.90
C LYS A 26 7.30 5.57 6.82
N VAL A 27 6.10 5.85 7.30
CA VAL A 27 5.16 4.81 7.72
C VAL A 27 4.58 4.28 6.41
N HIS A 28 4.99 3.07 6.01
CA HIS A 28 4.43 2.41 4.84
C HIS A 28 2.95 2.14 5.11
N SER A 29 2.07 2.87 4.43
CA SER A 29 0.64 2.63 4.44
C SER A 29 0.29 1.61 3.37
N TRP A 30 -0.03 0.39 3.79
CA TRP A 30 -0.73 -0.60 2.97
C TRP A 30 -2.21 -0.17 2.84
N TRP A 31 -2.78 -0.43 1.68
CA TRP A 31 -4.11 0.02 1.27
C TRP A 31 -5.11 -1.12 1.49
N GLU A 32 -6.13 -0.91 2.33
CA GLU A 32 -7.21 -1.90 2.57
C GLU A 32 -8.30 -1.75 1.51
N LEU A 33 -8.65 -2.82 0.78
CA LEU A 33 -9.78 -2.79 -0.15
C LEU A 33 -11.09 -2.69 0.64
N VAL A 34 -11.85 -1.63 0.40
CA VAL A 34 -13.11 -1.38 1.13
C VAL A 34 -14.34 -1.36 0.23
N TYR A 35 -14.14 -1.15 -1.07
CA TYR A 35 -15.22 -1.04 -2.03
C TYR A 35 -14.72 -1.37 -3.45
N LYS A 36 -15.46 -2.18 -4.21
CA LYS A 36 -15.13 -2.56 -5.60
C LYS A 36 -16.38 -2.52 -6.47
N VAL A 37 -16.30 -1.76 -7.56
CA VAL A 37 -17.34 -1.62 -8.58
C VAL A 37 -16.92 -2.38 -9.81
N VAL A 38 -17.64 -3.46 -10.11
CA VAL A 38 -17.34 -4.36 -11.23
C VAL A 38 -18.22 -4.00 -12.42
N THR A 39 -17.61 -3.81 -13.59
CA THR A 39 -18.36 -3.58 -14.83
C THR A 39 -19.21 -4.82 -15.14
N GLY A 40 -20.48 -4.62 -15.49
CA GLY A 40 -21.44 -5.69 -15.75
C GLY A 40 -22.23 -6.17 -14.53
N ALA A 41 -21.97 -5.63 -13.33
CA ALA A 41 -22.71 -6.01 -12.14
C ALA A 41 -24.20 -5.57 -12.19
N PRO A 42 -25.12 -6.31 -11.54
CA PRO A 42 -26.55 -6.20 -11.81
C PRO A 42 -27.28 -5.06 -11.09
N PHE A 43 -26.62 -4.26 -10.25
CA PHE A 43 -27.25 -3.15 -9.53
C PHE A 43 -26.27 -1.99 -9.34
N GLY A 44 -26.81 -0.79 -9.13
CA GLY A 44 -26.04 0.45 -9.08
C GLY A 44 -25.05 0.53 -7.91
N ALA A 45 -23.81 0.85 -8.24
CA ALA A 45 -22.70 1.07 -7.33
C ALA A 45 -22.98 2.23 -6.35
N HIS A 46 -23.47 3.36 -6.83
CA HIS A 46 -23.71 4.53 -6.00
C HIS A 46 -24.66 4.22 -4.84
N ALA A 47 -25.77 3.53 -5.11
CA ALA A 47 -26.72 3.14 -4.07
C ALA A 47 -26.08 2.23 -3.01
N LEU A 48 -25.17 1.32 -3.41
CA LEU A 48 -24.44 0.46 -2.48
C LEU A 48 -23.49 1.25 -1.58
N LEU A 49 -22.80 2.26 -2.11
CA LEU A 49 -21.89 3.11 -1.33
C LEU A 49 -22.66 3.95 -0.29
N ILE A 50 -23.72 4.64 -0.73
CA ILE A 50 -24.45 5.59 0.10
C ILE A 50 -25.16 4.90 1.25
N ASN A 51 -25.89 3.81 0.97
CA ASN A 51 -26.62 3.07 1.98
C ASN A 51 -25.66 2.35 2.94
N ASN A 52 -26.03 2.23 4.21
CA ASN A 52 -25.28 1.40 5.15
C ASN A 52 -25.46 -0.08 4.83
N GLY A 53 -24.44 -0.88 5.13
CA GLY A 53 -24.43 -2.31 4.91
C GLY A 53 -23.25 -2.76 4.04
N THR A 54 -22.99 -4.06 4.09
CA THR A 54 -21.88 -4.72 3.42
C THR A 54 -22.34 -5.52 2.21
N ARG A 55 -21.45 -5.77 1.26
CA ARG A 55 -21.66 -6.70 0.14
C ARG A 55 -20.44 -7.57 -0.04
N ASN A 56 -20.66 -8.88 -0.13
CA ASN A 56 -19.63 -9.86 -0.46
C ASN A 56 -18.41 -9.91 0.50
N THR A 57 -18.58 -9.54 1.76
CA THR A 57 -17.54 -9.59 2.80
C THR A 57 -17.12 -11.01 3.20
N ASN A 58 -17.94 -12.01 2.93
CA ASN A 58 -17.62 -13.43 3.15
C ASN A 58 -17.22 -14.15 1.84
N ASN A 59 -17.16 -13.44 0.71
CA ASN A 59 -16.77 -14.00 -0.58
C ASN A 59 -15.34 -13.57 -0.92
N LEU A 60 -14.38 -14.46 -0.69
CA LEU A 60 -12.95 -14.18 -0.93
C LEU A 60 -12.65 -13.86 -2.40
N ALA A 61 -13.34 -14.50 -3.35
CA ALA A 61 -13.18 -14.21 -4.77
C ALA A 61 -13.64 -12.79 -5.13
N ALA A 62 -14.66 -12.26 -4.44
CA ALA A 62 -15.13 -10.88 -4.61
C ALA A 62 -14.14 -9.84 -4.03
N GLN A 63 -13.28 -10.24 -3.09
CA GLN A 63 -12.25 -9.38 -2.48
C GLN A 63 -10.96 -9.33 -3.30
N GLN A 64 -10.73 -10.31 -4.19
CA GLN A 64 -9.59 -10.30 -5.09
C GLN A 64 -9.72 -9.17 -6.12
N LEU A 65 -8.59 -8.65 -6.60
CA LEU A 65 -8.55 -7.62 -7.65
C LEU A 65 -8.74 -8.23 -9.04
N THR A 66 -9.90 -8.86 -9.22
CA THR A 66 -10.36 -9.45 -10.48
C THR A 66 -11.85 -9.09 -10.69
N ASN A 67 -12.33 -9.31 -11.91
CA ASN A 67 -13.74 -9.24 -12.28
C ASN A 67 -14.40 -10.62 -12.41
N GLN A 68 -13.80 -11.69 -11.86
CA GLN A 68 -14.35 -13.04 -11.95
C GLN A 68 -15.70 -13.18 -11.25
N VAL A 69 -15.88 -12.46 -10.13
CA VAL A 69 -17.18 -12.30 -9.49
C VAL A 69 -17.87 -11.09 -10.12
N LEU A 70 -18.93 -11.33 -10.89
CA LEU A 70 -19.73 -10.30 -11.54
C LEU A 70 -20.70 -9.64 -10.56
N ASP A 71 -20.15 -9.09 -9.48
CA ASP A 71 -20.88 -8.43 -8.40
C ASP A 71 -19.94 -7.46 -7.68
N HIS A 72 -20.51 -6.47 -7.00
CA HIS A 72 -19.76 -5.48 -6.24
C HIS A 72 -19.24 -6.04 -4.92
N TYR A 73 -18.22 -5.39 -4.35
CA TYR A 73 -17.77 -5.64 -2.99
C TYR A 73 -17.87 -4.35 -2.17
N LYS A 74 -18.29 -4.47 -0.92
CA LYS A 74 -18.31 -3.36 0.04
C LYS A 74 -18.11 -3.87 1.46
N SER A 75 -17.11 -3.34 2.14
CA SER A 75 -16.89 -3.50 3.59
C SER A 75 -17.70 -2.49 4.41
N ASP A 76 -17.81 -2.75 5.71
CA ASP A 76 -18.40 -1.85 6.71
C ASP A 76 -17.53 -0.63 7.01
N VAL A 77 -16.26 -0.64 6.59
CA VAL A 77 -15.31 0.47 6.76
C VAL A 77 -15.83 1.77 6.15
N MET A 78 -16.49 1.67 5.00
CA MET A 78 -17.05 2.83 4.32
C MET A 78 -18.32 3.36 5.00
N ASP A 79 -18.96 2.61 5.90
CA ASP A 79 -20.16 3.08 6.59
C ASP A 79 -19.87 4.15 7.63
N ASP A 80 -18.71 4.09 8.27
CA ASP A 80 -18.20 5.16 9.12
C ASP A 80 -16.67 5.27 9.01
N MET A 81 -16.22 6.14 8.11
CA MET A 81 -14.80 6.37 7.85
C MET A 81 -14.05 6.94 9.07
N HIS A 82 -14.73 7.70 9.93
CA HIS A 82 -14.11 8.35 11.08
C HIS A 82 -13.87 7.38 12.22
N ILE A 83 -14.87 6.56 12.56
CA ILE A 83 -14.71 5.47 13.53
C ILE A 83 -13.60 4.51 13.04
N ASN A 84 -13.53 4.30 11.73
CA ASN A 84 -12.52 3.44 11.11
C ASN A 84 -11.14 4.08 10.93
N SER A 85 -10.96 5.33 11.39
CA SER A 85 -9.68 6.04 11.36
C SER A 85 -9.09 6.17 9.95
N VAL A 86 -9.94 6.34 8.93
CA VAL A 86 -9.51 6.49 7.53
C VAL A 86 -8.86 7.86 7.34
N THR A 87 -7.61 7.88 6.88
CA THR A 87 -6.82 9.10 6.67
C THR A 87 -6.55 9.39 5.20
N LYS A 88 -6.50 8.36 4.34
CA LYS A 88 -6.46 8.54 2.89
C LYS A 88 -7.34 7.53 2.18
N ILE A 89 -7.79 7.88 0.98
CA ILE A 89 -8.53 6.96 0.10
C ILE A 89 -7.87 6.93 -1.28
N ARG A 90 -7.63 5.73 -1.80
CA ARG A 90 -7.17 5.51 -3.17
C ARG A 90 -8.32 4.96 -4.01
N VAL A 91 -8.56 5.54 -5.18
CA VAL A 91 -9.48 5.02 -6.19
C VAL A 91 -8.66 4.59 -7.40
N SER A 92 -8.79 3.34 -7.81
CA SER A 92 -7.97 2.69 -8.83
C SER A 92 -8.84 2.04 -9.90
N TYR A 93 -8.43 2.15 -11.16
CA TYR A 93 -9.14 1.61 -12.32
C TYR A 93 -8.30 0.52 -12.96
N TYR A 94 -8.89 -0.66 -13.16
CA TYR A 94 -8.20 -1.86 -13.63
C TYR A 94 -8.67 -2.28 -15.02
N LEU A 95 -7.72 -2.70 -15.86
CA LEU A 95 -7.96 -3.28 -17.18
C LEU A 95 -6.96 -4.39 -17.45
N GLY A 96 -7.44 -5.56 -17.87
CA GLY A 96 -6.61 -6.74 -18.09
C GLY A 96 -5.90 -7.21 -16.81
N GLY A 97 -6.51 -6.97 -15.64
CA GLY A 97 -5.92 -7.31 -14.33
C GLY A 97 -4.80 -6.39 -13.86
N VAL A 98 -4.54 -5.27 -14.54
CA VAL A 98 -3.50 -4.29 -14.18
C VAL A 98 -4.14 -2.96 -13.77
N GLU A 99 -3.61 -2.32 -12.72
CA GLU A 99 -4.01 -0.94 -12.37
C GLU A 99 -3.47 0.02 -13.44
N VAL A 100 -4.38 0.74 -14.09
CA VAL A 100 -4.03 1.63 -15.20
C VAL A 100 -4.09 3.09 -14.81
N LYS A 101 -5.10 3.48 -14.01
CA LYS A 101 -5.30 4.85 -13.55
C LYS A 101 -5.66 4.88 -12.07
N TYR A 102 -5.31 5.96 -11.39
CA TYR A 102 -5.69 6.14 -9.99
C TYR A 102 -5.80 7.60 -9.55
N PHE A 103 -6.48 7.80 -8.42
CA PHE A 103 -6.48 9.02 -7.62
C PHE A 103 -6.27 8.66 -6.15
N VAL A 104 -5.59 9.50 -5.39
CA VAL A 104 -5.43 9.40 -3.93
C VAL A 104 -5.95 10.68 -3.30
N PHE A 105 -6.79 10.56 -2.26
CA PHE A 105 -7.47 11.65 -1.59
C PHE A 105 -7.15 11.71 -0.10
N ASP A 106 -7.16 12.91 0.46
CA ASP A 106 -7.16 13.17 1.90
C ASP A 106 -8.57 12.93 2.45
N ALA A 107 -8.69 11.96 3.37
CA ALA A 107 -9.95 11.59 3.99
C ALA A 107 -10.14 12.20 5.39
N VAL A 108 -9.16 12.94 5.90
CA VAL A 108 -9.26 13.54 7.23
C VAL A 108 -10.38 14.57 7.24
N GLY A 109 -11.35 14.37 8.14
CA GLY A 109 -12.53 15.22 8.26
C GLY A 109 -13.45 15.19 7.02
N ALA A 110 -13.33 14.18 6.17
CA ALA A 110 -14.22 13.98 5.02
C ALA A 110 -15.45 13.16 5.38
N THR A 111 -16.60 13.48 4.80
CA THR A 111 -17.79 12.62 4.86
C THR A 111 -17.70 11.49 3.85
N LYS A 112 -18.58 10.48 3.97
CA LYS A 112 -18.74 9.34 3.05
C LYS A 112 -18.84 9.75 1.57
N THR A 113 -19.27 10.98 1.26
CA THR A 113 -19.49 11.47 -0.10
C THR A 113 -18.58 12.61 -0.55
N ASP A 114 -17.93 13.33 0.36
CA ASP A 114 -17.11 14.50 -0.01
C ASP A 114 -15.60 14.21 -0.14
N TRP A 115 -15.15 13.02 0.26
CA TRP A 115 -13.73 12.63 0.17
C TRP A 115 -13.23 12.60 -1.28
N PHE A 116 -14.09 12.20 -2.22
CA PHE A 116 -13.79 12.22 -3.66
C PHE A 116 -14.05 13.61 -4.21
N SER A 117 -13.14 14.53 -3.93
CA SER A 117 -13.24 15.90 -4.41
C SER A 117 -11.87 16.44 -4.76
N ARG A 118 -11.87 17.40 -5.68
CA ARG A 118 -10.66 18.06 -6.16
C ARG A 118 -9.81 18.67 -5.04
N SER A 119 -10.44 19.32 -4.06
CA SER A 119 -9.74 19.96 -2.94
C SER A 119 -9.06 18.96 -2.00
N ARG A 120 -9.43 17.68 -2.08
CA ARG A 120 -8.85 16.59 -1.31
C ARG A 120 -7.89 15.73 -2.14
N LEU A 121 -7.73 15.98 -3.44
CA LEU A 121 -6.83 15.21 -4.29
C LEU A 121 -5.36 15.44 -3.88
N LEU A 122 -4.67 14.36 -3.53
CA LEU A 122 -3.26 14.34 -3.14
C LEU A 122 -2.36 13.87 -4.29
N GLU A 123 -2.78 12.83 -5.00
CA GLU A 123 -1.93 12.16 -5.99
C GLU A 123 -2.79 11.55 -7.10
N THR A 124 -2.26 11.51 -8.32
CA THR A 124 -2.86 10.80 -9.46
C THR A 124 -1.81 10.57 -10.54
N ASN A 125 -2.01 9.56 -11.40
CA ASN A 125 -1.24 9.39 -12.64
C ASN A 125 -1.95 9.98 -13.88
N TYR A 126 -2.97 10.79 -13.69
CA TYR A 126 -3.48 11.71 -14.70
C TYR A 126 -2.64 12.99 -14.75
N ASP A 127 -2.73 13.74 -15.86
CA ASP A 127 -2.15 15.08 -15.93
C ASP A 127 -2.90 16.02 -14.98
N ILE A 128 -2.25 16.37 -13.87
CA ILE A 128 -2.78 17.29 -12.86
C ILE A 128 -3.04 18.69 -13.41
N THR A 129 -2.32 19.10 -14.46
CA THR A 129 -2.49 20.40 -15.11
C THR A 129 -3.84 20.44 -15.82
N ALA A 130 -4.14 19.41 -16.61
CA ALA A 130 -5.40 19.27 -17.32
C ALA A 130 -6.59 19.19 -16.36
N LEU A 131 -6.43 18.50 -15.22
CA LEU A 131 -7.44 18.53 -14.16
C LEU A 131 -7.64 19.97 -13.69
N THR A 132 -6.58 20.69 -13.33
CA THR A 132 -6.67 22.04 -12.74
C THR A 132 -7.32 23.07 -13.66
N THR A 133 -7.12 22.97 -14.98
CA THR A 133 -7.71 23.91 -15.96
C THR A 133 -9.21 23.72 -16.19
N ALA A 134 -9.80 22.62 -15.73
CA ALA A 134 -11.25 22.38 -15.81
C ALA A 134 -12.07 23.18 -14.79
N VAL A 135 -11.43 23.71 -13.74
CA VAL A 135 -12.13 24.34 -12.61
C VAL A 135 -13.03 25.49 -13.08
N GLY A 136 -14.30 25.42 -12.70
CA GLY A 136 -15.28 26.49 -12.97
C GLY A 136 -15.90 26.45 -14.36
N LYS A 137 -15.62 25.41 -15.17
CA LYS A 137 -16.34 25.18 -16.42
C LYS A 137 -17.78 24.77 -16.16
N SER A 138 -18.67 25.14 -17.08
CA SER A 138 -20.09 24.83 -16.97
C SER A 138 -20.31 23.31 -17.04
N GLY A 139 -21.00 22.76 -16.04
CA GLY A 139 -21.26 21.32 -15.95
C GLY A 139 -20.02 20.47 -15.63
N GLU A 140 -18.99 21.06 -15.01
CA GLU A 140 -17.88 20.31 -14.42
C GLU A 140 -18.31 19.63 -13.12
N TYR A 141 -17.89 18.38 -12.98
CA TYR A 141 -18.07 17.52 -11.83
C TYR A 141 -16.71 16.93 -11.45
N PHE A 142 -16.44 16.94 -10.15
CA PHE A 142 -15.41 16.14 -9.52
C PHE A 142 -16.00 15.62 -8.20
N SER A 143 -16.91 14.64 -8.30
CA SER A 143 -17.67 14.18 -7.15
C SER A 143 -18.22 12.75 -7.32
N ILE A 144 -18.56 12.13 -6.18
CA ILE A 144 -19.23 10.81 -6.17
C ILE A 144 -20.65 10.92 -6.73
N ALA A 145 -21.39 11.97 -6.35
CA ALA A 145 -22.75 12.18 -6.84
C ALA A 145 -22.76 12.29 -8.36
N GLY A 146 -21.80 13.03 -8.92
CA GLY A 146 -21.64 13.24 -10.35
C GLY A 146 -22.83 13.94 -10.99
N ASP A 147 -23.18 13.54 -12.21
CA ASP A 147 -24.28 14.11 -12.97
C ASP A 147 -25.53 13.24 -12.86
N THR A 148 -26.49 13.69 -12.06
CA THR A 148 -27.74 12.97 -11.83
C THR A 148 -28.94 13.85 -12.11
N VAL A 149 -29.78 13.40 -13.04
CA VAL A 149 -31.08 14.04 -13.33
C VAL A 149 -32.18 13.05 -12.98
N SER A 150 -33.27 13.51 -12.36
CA SER A 150 -34.43 12.66 -12.07
C SER A 150 -35.46 12.73 -13.22
N GLY A 151 -36.11 11.60 -13.54
CA GLY A 151 -37.20 11.53 -14.54
C GLY A 151 -36.92 10.57 -15.72
N GLY A 152 -37.73 10.66 -16.77
CA GLY A 152 -37.70 9.75 -17.94
C GLY A 152 -36.45 9.80 -18.82
N GLY A 153 -35.47 10.65 -18.49
CA GLY A 153 -34.14 10.75 -19.10
C GLY A 153 -33.03 10.82 -18.05
N ALA A 154 -33.17 10.07 -16.96
CA ALA A 154 -32.28 10.16 -15.81
C ALA A 154 -30.83 9.80 -16.15
N LEU A 155 -29.92 10.75 -15.93
CA LEU A 155 -28.50 10.47 -15.88
C LEU A 155 -28.16 9.83 -14.52
N LYS A 156 -27.34 8.79 -14.54
CA LYS A 156 -26.87 8.06 -13.35
C LYS A 156 -25.36 7.94 -13.38
N ARG A 157 -24.73 9.10 -13.57
CA ARG A 157 -23.30 9.24 -13.75
C ARG A 157 -22.67 9.58 -12.42
N HIS A 158 -21.98 8.62 -11.83
CA HIS A 158 -21.39 8.70 -10.49
C HIS A 158 -19.88 8.58 -10.56
N PHE A 159 -19.18 8.92 -9.47
CA PHE A 159 -17.71 8.99 -9.46
C PHE A 159 -17.17 9.71 -10.69
N TYR A 160 -17.76 10.86 -10.98
CA TYR A 160 -17.59 11.56 -12.24
C TYR A 160 -16.52 12.64 -12.09
N VAL A 161 -15.49 12.54 -12.92
CA VAL A 161 -14.47 13.58 -13.08
C VAL A 161 -14.47 13.99 -14.54
N ASN A 162 -14.99 15.17 -14.84
CA ASN A 162 -15.09 15.69 -16.19
C ASN A 162 -14.51 17.08 -16.31
N GLU A 163 -14.25 17.49 -17.55
CA GLU A 163 -13.68 18.78 -17.88
C GLU A 163 -14.78 19.86 -17.90
N GLY A 164 -15.95 19.50 -18.44
CA GLY A 164 -17.14 20.32 -18.57
C GLY A 164 -18.24 19.54 -19.28
N TYR A 165 -19.42 20.14 -19.43
CA TYR A 165 -20.52 19.56 -20.19
C TYR A 165 -20.60 20.15 -21.60
N TYR A 166 -20.53 19.29 -22.61
CA TYR A 166 -20.57 19.68 -24.03
C TYR A 166 -21.64 18.92 -24.83
N GLY A 167 -22.56 18.26 -24.12
CA GLY A 167 -23.54 17.35 -24.70
C GLY A 167 -22.98 15.94 -24.90
N CYS A 168 -23.86 14.96 -25.12
CA CYS A 168 -23.53 13.54 -25.14
C CYS A 168 -22.32 13.16 -26.03
N GLU A 169 -22.21 13.76 -27.22
CA GLU A 169 -21.12 13.48 -28.16
C GLU A 169 -19.83 14.23 -27.84
N GLY A 170 -19.93 15.30 -27.06
CA GLY A 170 -18.81 16.18 -26.69
C GLY A 170 -18.29 15.96 -25.27
N ASP A 171 -18.90 15.06 -24.49
CA ASP A 171 -18.56 14.85 -23.08
C ASP A 171 -17.08 14.46 -22.92
N GLN A 172 -16.39 15.30 -22.15
CA GLN A 172 -14.96 15.27 -21.96
C GLN A 172 -14.66 15.11 -20.48
N GLY A 173 -13.82 14.15 -20.13
CA GLY A 173 -13.41 13.91 -18.77
C GLY A 173 -12.36 12.82 -18.64
N TRP A 174 -12.26 12.30 -17.41
CA TRP A 174 -11.25 11.34 -17.04
C TRP A 174 -11.84 10.02 -16.61
N VAL A 175 -12.89 10.04 -15.79
CA VAL A 175 -13.51 8.83 -15.22
C VAL A 175 -15.00 9.02 -14.99
N LEU A 176 -15.75 7.94 -15.11
CA LEU A 176 -17.20 7.90 -14.90
C LEU A 176 -17.65 6.48 -14.54
N VAL A 177 -18.60 6.36 -13.60
CA VAL A 177 -19.38 5.15 -13.35
C VAL A 177 -20.82 5.38 -13.79
N VAL A 178 -21.35 4.55 -14.68
CA VAL A 178 -22.74 4.59 -15.13
C VAL A 178 -23.52 3.48 -14.44
N ASP A 179 -24.56 3.81 -13.67
CA ASP A 179 -25.38 2.85 -12.91
C ASP A 179 -26.73 2.47 -13.57
N GLY A 180 -26.88 2.77 -14.86
CA GLY A 180 -28.01 2.31 -15.66
C GLY A 180 -28.33 3.21 -16.85
N PRO A 181 -29.41 2.87 -17.59
CA PRO A 181 -29.70 3.48 -18.88
C PRO A 181 -30.00 4.97 -18.76
N GLY A 182 -29.31 5.77 -19.58
CA GLY A 182 -29.51 7.22 -19.74
C GLY A 182 -29.67 7.63 -21.22
N PRO A 183 -29.85 8.93 -21.49
CA PRO A 183 -30.11 9.45 -22.83
C PRO A 183 -28.91 9.45 -23.77
N CYS A 184 -27.67 9.48 -23.25
CA CYS A 184 -26.46 9.48 -24.07
C CYS A 184 -26.02 8.05 -24.43
N LEU A 185 -25.35 7.87 -25.57
CA LEU A 185 -24.91 6.56 -26.04
C LEU A 185 -24.07 5.79 -25.01
N MET A 186 -23.14 6.48 -24.33
CA MET A 186 -22.32 5.89 -23.25
C MET A 186 -23.13 5.46 -22.02
N ASP A 187 -24.33 6.03 -21.85
CA ASP A 187 -25.22 5.72 -20.74
C ASP A 187 -26.22 4.62 -21.11
N GLN A 188 -26.30 4.15 -22.36
CA GLN A 188 -27.27 3.13 -22.81
C GLN A 188 -26.94 1.70 -22.32
N VAL A 189 -26.26 1.58 -21.18
CA VAL A 189 -25.91 0.33 -20.54
C VAL A 189 -26.96 -0.08 -19.50
N SER A 190 -27.31 -1.36 -19.46
CA SER A 190 -28.30 -1.91 -18.52
C SER A 190 -27.72 -2.31 -17.17
N THR A 191 -26.40 -2.33 -17.05
CA THR A 191 -25.64 -2.75 -15.87
C THR A 191 -24.60 -1.70 -15.53
N THR A 192 -24.05 -1.77 -14.31
CA THR A 192 -23.01 -0.81 -13.89
C THR A 192 -21.80 -0.91 -14.82
N THR A 193 -21.34 0.20 -15.35
CA THR A 193 -20.18 0.26 -16.25
C THR A 193 -19.21 1.33 -15.82
N VAL A 194 -17.93 0.98 -15.72
CA VAL A 194 -16.85 1.90 -15.34
C VAL A 194 -16.09 2.33 -16.59
N TYR A 195 -16.04 3.63 -16.85
CA TYR A 195 -15.28 4.24 -17.92
C TYR A 195 -14.10 5.05 -17.37
N PHE A 196 -12.98 5.01 -18.08
CA PHE A 196 -11.84 5.88 -17.81
C PHE A 196 -11.10 6.24 -19.10
N VAL A 197 -10.35 7.33 -19.09
CA VAL A 197 -9.44 7.69 -20.18
C VAL A 197 -8.04 7.15 -19.90
N ASN A 198 -7.49 6.39 -20.85
CA ASN A 198 -6.15 5.80 -20.72
C ASN A 198 -5.05 6.57 -21.49
N THR A 199 -5.35 7.75 -22.01
CA THR A 199 -4.39 8.57 -22.76
C THR A 199 -4.08 9.84 -21.96
N ALA A 200 -3.20 10.69 -22.51
CA ALA A 200 -3.00 12.06 -22.00
C ALA A 200 -4.17 12.99 -22.36
N SER A 201 -5.14 12.52 -23.15
CA SER A 201 -6.37 13.25 -23.44
C SER A 201 -7.36 13.16 -22.27
N PHE A 202 -8.44 13.91 -22.37
CA PHE A 202 -9.62 13.87 -21.51
C PHE A 202 -10.88 13.61 -22.36
N SER A 203 -10.77 12.92 -23.50
CA SER A 203 -11.94 12.52 -24.28
C SER A 203 -12.55 11.24 -23.71
N LEU A 204 -13.71 11.34 -23.06
CA LEU A 204 -14.46 10.16 -22.58
C LEU A 204 -15.17 9.42 -23.71
N THR A 205 -15.19 9.99 -24.92
CA THR A 205 -15.62 9.33 -26.15
C THR A 205 -14.39 9.04 -27.03
N PRO A 206 -14.09 7.76 -27.34
CA PRO A 206 -14.83 6.55 -26.97
C PRO A 206 -14.57 6.05 -25.53
N GLY A 207 -13.63 6.65 -24.78
CA GLY A 207 -13.25 6.17 -23.44
C GLY A 207 -12.73 4.72 -23.46
N VAL A 208 -12.31 4.21 -22.31
CA VAL A 208 -12.00 2.79 -22.13
C VAL A 208 -12.88 2.24 -21.02
N THR A 209 -13.54 1.12 -21.28
CA THR A 209 -14.29 0.40 -20.24
C THR A 209 -13.30 -0.36 -19.36
N ALA A 210 -13.29 -0.07 -18.06
CA ALA A 210 -12.51 -0.82 -17.08
C ALA A 210 -13.17 -2.17 -16.76
N ASP A 211 -12.36 -3.14 -16.33
CA ASP A 211 -12.86 -4.38 -15.73
C ASP A 211 -13.59 -4.07 -14.41
N PHE A 212 -12.98 -3.22 -13.59
CA PHE A 212 -13.52 -2.74 -12.32
C PHE A 212 -12.80 -1.48 -11.82
N MET A 213 -13.48 -0.73 -10.95
CA MET A 213 -12.91 0.28 -10.07
C MET A 213 -12.76 -0.30 -8.66
N ALA A 214 -11.63 -0.08 -8.01
CA ALA A 214 -11.37 -0.48 -6.63
C ALA A 214 -11.07 0.76 -5.78
N VAL A 215 -11.63 0.80 -4.57
CA VAL A 215 -11.40 1.84 -3.59
C VAL A 215 -10.72 1.22 -2.38
N PHE A 216 -9.60 1.81 -2.00
CA PHE A 216 -8.81 1.40 -0.86
C PHE A 216 -8.69 2.52 0.17
N VAL A 217 -8.50 2.15 1.43
CA VAL A 217 -8.24 3.11 2.51
C VAL A 217 -6.88 2.89 3.14
N GLU A 218 -6.28 3.99 3.57
CA GLU A 218 -5.19 4.00 4.54
C GLU A 218 -5.78 4.45 5.87
N ARG A 219 -5.45 3.74 6.95
CA ARG A 219 -5.87 4.10 8.31
C ARG A 219 -4.73 4.79 9.06
N GLY A 220 -5.05 5.74 9.93
CA GLY A 220 -4.08 6.47 10.74
C GLY A 220 -4.70 7.14 11.96
N ILE A 221 -3.87 7.55 12.92
CA ILE A 221 -4.36 8.15 14.17
C ILE A 221 -4.84 9.58 13.89
N CYS A 222 -6.16 9.77 13.91
CA CYS A 222 -6.76 11.10 13.95
C CYS A 222 -6.49 11.70 15.34
N SER A 223 -5.58 12.67 15.44
CA SER A 223 -5.42 13.47 16.67
C SER A 223 -6.67 14.36 16.83
N GLY A 224 -7.70 13.85 17.49
CA GLY A 224 -8.95 14.55 17.70
C GLY A 224 -8.76 15.79 18.58
N THR A 225 -9.12 16.96 18.05
CA THR A 225 -10.11 17.91 18.60
C THR A 225 -10.10 19.18 17.76
N SER A 226 -11.12 19.41 16.95
CA SER A 226 -11.66 20.77 16.77
C SER A 226 -13.10 20.68 16.25
N PRO A 227 -14.05 21.49 16.77
CA PRO A 227 -15.41 21.51 16.27
C PRO A 227 -15.44 22.06 14.84
N ALA A 228 -16.45 21.64 14.07
CA ALA A 228 -16.71 22.14 12.72
C ALA A 228 -16.76 23.67 12.69
N PRO A 229 -16.04 24.36 11.77
CA PRO A 229 -16.29 25.76 11.52
C PRO A 229 -17.50 25.89 10.61
N SER A 230 -18.53 26.55 11.12
CA SER A 230 -19.52 27.23 10.30
C SER A 230 -18.84 28.21 9.35
N SER A 231 -19.23 28.15 8.07
CA SER A 231 -19.43 29.26 7.14
C SER A 231 -18.44 30.44 7.15
N THR A 232 -17.97 30.75 5.94
CA THR A 232 -17.34 31.98 5.42
C THR A 232 -15.82 32.12 5.56
N THR A 233 -15.21 32.22 4.38
CA THR A 233 -13.79 32.49 4.05
C THR A 233 -12.80 31.36 4.40
N VAL A 234 -12.60 30.47 3.43
CA VAL A 234 -11.44 29.57 3.39
C VAL A 234 -10.22 30.43 3.02
N PRO A 235 -9.22 30.62 3.90
CA PRO A 235 -7.92 31.07 3.45
C PRO A 235 -7.30 29.93 2.64
N SER A 236 -6.70 30.24 1.49
CA SER A 236 -5.90 29.28 0.76
C SER A 236 -4.84 28.71 1.70
N ASN A 237 -4.99 27.43 2.07
CA ASN A 237 -3.91 26.69 2.71
C ASN A 237 -2.84 26.47 1.64
N GLY A 238 -2.00 27.47 1.47
CA GLY A 238 -0.79 27.41 0.69
C GLY A 238 0.15 26.38 1.31
N TYR A 239 0.38 25.31 0.56
CA TYR A 239 1.56 24.46 0.71
C TYR A 239 2.22 24.30 -0.66
N LEU A 240 3.54 24.09 -0.59
CA LEU A 240 4.60 24.72 -1.37
C LEU A 240 4.62 24.32 -2.85
N LEU A 241 4.82 25.29 -3.73
CA LEU A 241 5.06 25.06 -5.17
C LEU A 241 6.40 24.31 -5.34
N ILE A 242 6.50 23.46 -6.36
CA ILE A 242 7.68 22.61 -6.74
C ILE A 242 9.03 23.36 -6.65
N ASN A 243 9.02 24.68 -6.82
CA ASN A 243 10.18 25.57 -6.74
C ASN A 243 10.79 25.72 -5.32
N GLU A 244 10.06 25.33 -4.26
CA GLU A 244 10.54 25.42 -2.87
C GLU A 244 11.23 24.14 -2.39
N THR A 245 10.93 22.99 -3.01
CA THR A 245 11.63 21.72 -2.82
C THR A 245 13.06 21.82 -3.32
N GLU A 246 13.30 22.45 -4.48
CA GLU A 246 14.64 22.71 -5.01
C GLU A 246 15.44 23.68 -4.11
N LYS A 247 14.78 24.68 -3.51
CA LYS A 247 15.40 25.58 -2.51
C LYS A 247 15.79 24.86 -1.21
N LEU A 248 14.99 23.88 -0.78
CA LEU A 248 15.26 23.04 0.38
C LEU A 248 16.41 22.06 0.13
N GLU A 249 16.45 21.42 -1.04
CA GLU A 249 17.56 20.55 -1.45
C GLU A 249 18.89 21.32 -1.56
N LYS A 250 18.84 22.56 -2.06
CA LYS A 250 20.01 23.44 -2.12
C LYS A 250 20.53 23.82 -0.73
N LYS A 251 19.63 24.11 0.24
CA LYS A 251 20.01 24.36 1.64
C LYS A 251 20.55 23.12 2.35
N ILE A 252 19.98 21.94 2.09
CA ILE A 252 20.49 20.67 2.63
C ILE A 252 21.90 20.39 2.08
N THR A 253 22.15 20.72 0.81
CA THR A 253 23.46 20.58 0.18
C THR A 253 24.48 21.56 0.77
N GLU A 254 24.11 22.82 1.04
CA GLU A 254 24.95 23.81 1.74
C GLU A 254 25.26 23.42 3.19
N ILE A 255 24.31 22.80 3.90
CA ILE A 255 24.54 22.30 5.26
C ILE A 255 25.50 21.11 5.22
N LYS A 256 25.37 20.20 4.25
CA LYS A 256 26.29 19.06 4.07
C LYS A 256 27.71 19.53 3.76
N THR A 257 27.90 20.52 2.90
CA THR A 257 29.23 21.06 2.58
C THR A 257 29.86 21.80 3.76
N ASN A 258 29.08 22.56 4.55
CA ASN A 258 29.57 23.22 5.76
C ASN A 258 29.85 22.26 6.95
N LEU A 259 29.38 21.02 6.88
CA LEU A 259 29.65 19.96 7.86
C LEU A 259 30.87 19.09 7.48
N THR A 260 31.47 19.31 6.32
CA THR A 260 32.70 18.62 5.91
C THR A 260 33.89 19.17 6.69
N VAL A 261 34.50 18.35 7.55
CA VAL A 261 35.69 18.76 8.32
C VAL A 261 36.93 18.65 7.42
N PRO A 262 37.76 19.70 7.29
CA PRO A 262 39.03 19.58 6.59
C PRO A 262 39.95 18.59 7.30
N VAL A 263 40.65 17.77 6.52
CA VAL A 263 41.46 16.59 6.95
C VAL A 263 42.61 16.94 7.94
N ASN A 264 42.81 18.21 8.30
CA ASN A 264 43.92 18.68 9.14
C ASN A 264 43.51 19.30 10.50
N THR A 265 42.49 18.77 11.19
CA THR A 265 42.19 19.18 12.58
C THR A 265 42.46 18.08 13.61
N THR A 266 43.01 18.49 14.75
CA THR A 266 43.67 17.62 15.75
C THR A 266 42.72 16.61 16.40
N SER A 267 43.27 15.43 16.72
CA SER A 267 42.57 14.21 17.15
C SER A 267 41.77 14.28 18.47
N GLN A 268 41.94 15.34 19.27
CA GLN A 268 41.15 15.54 20.49
C GLN A 268 39.80 16.23 20.22
N TYR A 269 39.75 17.16 19.26
CA TYR A 269 38.51 17.79 18.80
C TYR A 269 37.58 16.79 18.08
N LEU A 270 38.17 15.84 17.34
CA LEU A 270 37.46 14.73 16.69
C LEU A 270 36.79 13.78 17.70
N ARG A 271 37.44 13.47 18.83
CA ARG A 271 36.88 12.54 19.83
C ARG A 271 35.71 13.13 20.62
N ASP A 272 35.77 14.40 21.01
CA ASP A 272 34.69 15.03 21.77
C ASP A 272 33.45 15.30 20.92
N LYS A 273 33.63 15.68 19.64
CA LYS A 273 32.53 15.89 18.70
C LYS A 273 31.88 14.58 18.27
N VAL A 274 32.66 13.53 18.00
CA VAL A 274 32.11 12.19 17.66
C VAL A 274 31.41 11.57 18.86
N GLY A 275 31.94 11.72 20.08
CA GLY A 275 31.29 11.25 21.30
C GLY A 275 29.96 11.95 21.59
N ALA A 276 29.89 13.27 21.38
CA ALA A 276 28.64 14.02 21.47
C ALA A 276 27.65 13.65 20.35
N PHE A 277 28.15 13.42 19.13
CA PHE A 277 27.34 13.00 17.97
C PHE A 277 26.70 11.62 18.19
N ILE A 278 27.45 10.65 18.70
CA ILE A 278 26.95 9.31 19.01
C ILE A 278 25.93 9.35 20.14
N ARG A 279 26.14 10.15 21.20
CA ARG A 279 25.17 10.26 22.31
C ARG A 279 23.89 10.96 21.89
N VAL A 280 23.97 11.99 21.06
CA VAL A 280 22.79 12.69 20.53
C VAL A 280 22.00 11.77 19.60
N ILE A 281 22.66 11.04 18.70
CA ILE A 281 21.98 10.03 17.85
C ILE A 281 21.36 8.91 18.69
N TYR A 282 22.07 8.42 19.72
CA TYR A 282 21.54 7.38 20.60
C TYR A 282 20.30 7.85 21.36
N HIS A 283 20.31 9.05 21.93
CA HIS A 283 19.16 9.60 22.65
C HIS A 283 17.99 9.97 21.72
N ILE A 284 18.27 10.43 20.49
CA ILE A 284 17.24 10.65 19.46
C ILE A 284 16.62 9.32 19.05
N ASN A 285 17.42 8.29 18.78
CA ASN A 285 16.92 6.96 18.41
C ASN A 285 16.10 6.32 19.53
N GLN A 286 16.54 6.42 20.78
CA GLN A 286 15.76 5.93 21.93
C GLN A 286 14.45 6.71 22.10
N ALA A 287 14.46 8.04 21.96
CA ALA A 287 13.23 8.85 22.04
C ALA A 287 12.27 8.58 20.87
N VAL A 288 12.79 8.32 19.66
CA VAL A 288 12.00 7.93 18.48
C VAL A 288 11.41 6.54 18.66
N LEU A 289 12.18 5.56 19.16
CA LEU A 289 11.68 4.21 19.47
C LEU A 289 10.60 4.24 20.56
N GLN A 290 10.80 5.03 21.61
CA GLN A 290 9.81 5.20 22.68
C GLN A 290 8.54 5.88 22.17
N TYR A 291 8.68 6.90 21.31
CA TYR A 291 7.55 7.56 20.66
C TYR A 291 6.79 6.62 19.71
N VAL A 292 7.48 5.88 18.85
CA VAL A 292 6.89 4.88 17.93
C VAL A 292 6.18 3.77 18.71
N SER A 293 6.76 3.29 19.81
CA SER A 293 6.12 2.29 20.67
C SER A 293 4.87 2.83 21.39
N SER A 294 4.86 4.13 21.75
CA SER A 294 3.73 4.80 22.42
C SER A 294 2.57 5.16 21.48
N GLN A 295 2.75 5.05 20.16
CA GLN A 295 1.73 5.28 19.14
C GLN A 295 1.03 3.97 18.69
N ARG A 296 1.40 2.80 19.23
CA ARG A 296 0.67 1.55 18.95
C ARG A 296 -0.64 1.52 19.75
N PRO A 297 -1.81 1.42 19.10
CA PRO A 297 -3.08 1.33 19.81
C PRO A 297 -3.14 0.02 20.61
N SER A 298 -3.29 0.12 21.92
CA SER A 298 -3.81 -0.96 22.75
C SER A 298 -5.34 -1.00 22.58
N GLY A 299 -5.82 -1.60 21.49
CA GLY A 299 -7.26 -1.73 21.25
C GLY A 299 -7.59 -2.03 19.79
N LYS A 300 -8.14 -3.23 19.56
CA LYS A 300 -8.68 -3.77 18.30
C LYS A 300 -7.76 -3.67 17.07
N VAL A 301 -6.92 -4.68 16.92
CA VAL A 301 -6.15 -4.95 15.70
C VAL A 301 -7.11 -5.40 14.59
N HIS A 302 -7.37 -4.55 13.60
CA HIS A 302 -7.93 -4.97 12.31
C HIS A 302 -6.79 -5.47 11.41
N SER A 303 -6.89 -6.69 10.88
CA SER A 303 -5.81 -7.39 10.16
C SER A 303 -5.80 -7.07 8.67
N TRP A 304 -4.76 -6.39 8.18
CA TRP A 304 -4.44 -6.25 6.75
C TRP A 304 -2.95 -6.53 6.55
N TRP A 305 -2.59 -7.14 5.42
CA TRP A 305 -1.27 -7.71 5.15
C TRP A 305 -0.36 -6.72 4.42
N GLU A 306 0.89 -6.57 4.86
CA GLU A 306 1.95 -5.88 4.13
C GLU A 306 2.69 -6.84 3.18
N LEU A 307 2.94 -6.43 1.94
CA LEU A 307 3.93 -7.13 1.13
C LEU A 307 5.32 -6.78 1.64
N VAL A 308 5.96 -7.71 2.34
CA VAL A 308 7.29 -7.51 2.93
C VAL A 308 8.41 -8.21 2.16
N TYR A 309 8.05 -9.21 1.35
CA TYR A 309 8.98 -10.07 0.62
C TYR A 309 8.26 -10.76 -0.55
N LYS A 310 8.87 -10.76 -1.75
CA LYS A 310 8.33 -11.41 -2.96
C LYS A 310 9.43 -12.19 -3.68
N VAL A 311 9.17 -13.46 -3.93
CA VAL A 311 9.99 -14.32 -4.78
C VAL A 311 9.35 -14.39 -6.17
N VAL A 312 10.18 -14.27 -7.21
CA VAL A 312 9.74 -14.28 -8.61
C VAL A 312 10.49 -15.38 -9.33
N THR A 313 9.77 -16.33 -9.93
CA THR A 313 10.36 -17.42 -10.71
C THR A 313 11.18 -16.86 -11.87
N GLY A 314 12.40 -17.37 -12.06
CA GLY A 314 13.33 -16.92 -13.10
C GLY A 314 14.15 -15.68 -12.75
N ALA A 315 14.06 -15.16 -11.52
CA ALA A 315 14.91 -14.07 -11.06
C ALA A 315 16.40 -14.49 -10.98
N PRO A 316 17.36 -13.56 -11.11
CA PRO A 316 18.76 -13.90 -11.34
C PRO A 316 19.58 -14.35 -10.10
N PHE A 317 18.98 -14.42 -8.92
CA PHE A 317 19.69 -14.83 -7.69
C PHE A 317 18.74 -15.50 -6.69
N GLY A 318 19.32 -16.25 -5.74
CA GLY A 318 18.56 -17.05 -4.77
C GLY A 318 17.75 -16.22 -3.78
N ALA A 319 16.50 -16.64 -3.59
CA ALA A 319 15.52 -16.03 -2.70
C ALA A 319 15.95 -16.12 -1.23
N HIS A 320 16.42 -17.27 -0.78
CA HIS A 320 16.79 -17.52 0.62
C HIS A 320 17.90 -16.57 1.09
N ALA A 321 18.96 -16.39 0.28
CA ALA A 321 20.05 -15.48 0.62
C ALA A 321 19.54 -14.03 0.80
N LEU A 322 18.57 -13.59 -0.01
CA LEU A 322 17.95 -12.28 0.13
C LEU A 322 17.15 -12.16 1.43
N LEU A 323 16.41 -13.20 1.81
CA LEU A 323 15.62 -13.21 3.05
C LEU A 323 16.54 -13.09 4.27
N ILE A 324 17.54 -13.97 4.37
CA ILE A 324 18.40 -14.12 5.55
C ILE A 324 19.26 -12.87 5.76
N ASN A 325 19.92 -12.39 4.70
CA ASN A 325 20.82 -11.24 4.81
C ASN A 325 20.05 -9.94 5.03
N ASN A 326 20.59 -9.04 5.85
CA ASN A 326 20.01 -7.71 6.01
C ASN A 326 20.13 -6.89 4.72
N GLY A 327 19.13 -6.05 4.47
CA GLY A 327 19.04 -5.18 3.31
C GLY A 327 17.70 -5.28 2.60
N THR A 328 17.44 -4.26 1.80
CA THR A 328 16.22 -4.12 1.00
C THR A 328 16.49 -4.42 -0.48
N ARG A 329 15.46 -4.86 -1.21
CA ARG A 329 15.50 -5.00 -2.67
C ARG A 329 14.24 -4.42 -3.27
N ASN A 330 14.39 -3.55 -4.28
CA ASN A 330 13.30 -3.00 -5.07
C ASN A 330 12.23 -2.21 -4.28
N THR A 331 12.59 -1.61 -3.14
CA THR A 331 11.68 -0.78 -2.31
C THR A 331 11.24 0.54 -2.96
N ASN A 332 11.97 1.01 -3.98
CA ASN A 332 11.59 2.17 -4.78
C ASN A 332 11.01 1.81 -6.15
N ASN A 333 10.82 0.51 -6.45
CA ASN A 333 10.26 0.04 -7.71
C ASN A 333 8.81 -0.43 -7.48
N LEU A 334 7.85 0.40 -7.90
CA LEU A 334 6.42 0.11 -7.73
C LEU A 334 5.97 -1.12 -8.52
N ALA A 335 6.51 -1.36 -9.72
CA ALA A 335 6.20 -2.55 -10.51
C ALA A 335 6.70 -3.83 -9.82
N ALA A 336 7.83 -3.77 -9.10
CA ALA A 336 8.32 -4.89 -8.30
C ALA A 336 7.47 -5.16 -7.04
N GLN A 337 6.68 -4.19 -6.59
CA GLN A 337 5.76 -4.33 -5.45
C GLN A 337 4.38 -4.86 -5.86
N GLN A 338 4.04 -4.81 -7.15
CA GLN A 338 2.83 -5.42 -7.67
C GLN A 338 2.93 -6.95 -7.59
N LEU A 339 1.80 -7.64 -7.41
CA LEU A 339 1.71 -9.10 -7.38
C LEU A 339 1.74 -9.71 -8.79
N THR A 340 2.69 -9.25 -9.60
CA THR A 340 2.98 -9.73 -10.95
C THR A 340 4.44 -10.17 -11.04
N ASN A 341 4.76 -10.88 -12.12
CA ASN A 341 6.12 -11.25 -12.51
C ASN A 341 6.67 -10.39 -13.67
N GLN A 342 6.09 -9.19 -13.90
CA GLN A 342 6.56 -8.28 -14.96
C GLN A 342 7.99 -7.79 -14.70
N VAL A 343 8.33 -7.58 -13.42
CA VAL A 343 9.71 -7.38 -12.99
C VAL A 343 10.29 -8.74 -12.63
N LEU A 344 11.23 -9.23 -13.43
CA LEU A 344 11.97 -10.48 -13.20
C LEU A 344 13.06 -10.28 -12.12
N ASP A 345 12.65 -9.84 -10.95
CA ASP A 345 13.50 -9.61 -9.78
C ASP A 345 12.67 -9.74 -8.50
N HIS A 346 13.34 -10.09 -7.41
CA HIS A 346 12.71 -10.23 -6.10
C HIS A 346 12.41 -8.87 -5.47
N TYR A 347 11.52 -8.86 -4.48
CA TYR A 347 11.28 -7.70 -3.63
C TYR A 347 11.53 -8.06 -2.17
N LYS A 348 12.11 -7.13 -1.41
CA LYS A 348 12.28 -7.25 0.03
C LYS A 348 12.27 -5.87 0.69
N SER A 349 11.39 -5.71 1.67
CA SER A 349 11.36 -4.57 2.59
C SER A 349 12.31 -4.76 3.78
N ASP A 350 12.57 -3.67 4.50
CA ASP A 350 13.31 -3.64 5.76
C ASP A 350 12.50 -4.24 6.93
N VAL A 351 11.18 -4.39 6.79
CA VAL A 351 10.32 -5.05 7.80
C VAL A 351 10.80 -6.45 8.12
N MET A 352 11.28 -7.19 7.11
CA MET A 352 11.81 -8.54 7.32
C MET A 352 13.13 -8.56 8.08
N ASP A 353 13.88 -7.45 8.16
CA ASP A 353 15.15 -7.41 8.88
C ASP A 353 14.97 -7.32 10.39
N ASP A 354 13.87 -6.70 10.85
CA ASP A 354 13.53 -6.63 12.27
C ASP A 354 12.02 -6.76 12.49
N MET A 355 11.52 -8.00 12.38
CA MET A 355 10.11 -8.32 12.51
C MET A 355 9.51 -7.89 13.86
N HIS A 356 10.29 -8.01 14.94
CA HIS A 356 9.81 -7.69 16.28
C HIS A 356 9.64 -6.18 16.49
N THR A 357 10.65 -5.41 16.11
CA THR A 357 10.57 -3.94 16.21
C THR A 357 9.45 -3.41 15.31
N ASN A 358 9.25 -4.02 14.14
CA ASN A 358 8.16 -3.67 13.23
C ASN A 358 6.78 -4.20 13.66
N GLY A 359 6.68 -5.02 14.71
CA GLY A 359 5.41 -5.45 15.30
C GLY A 359 4.67 -6.47 14.45
N VAL A 360 5.41 -7.30 13.70
CA VAL A 360 4.86 -8.39 12.91
C VAL A 360 4.26 -9.43 13.87
N THR A 361 2.95 -9.65 13.80
CA THR A 361 2.23 -10.60 14.65
C THR A 361 1.76 -11.83 13.89
N LYS A 362 1.59 -11.72 12.57
CA LYS A 362 1.33 -12.84 11.68
C LYS A 362 2.10 -12.65 10.38
N ILE A 363 2.38 -13.73 9.67
CA ILE A 363 2.93 -13.68 8.30
C ILE A 363 2.04 -14.53 7.38
N ARG A 364 1.68 -13.99 6.22
CA ARG A 364 1.01 -14.72 5.15
C ARG A 364 1.99 -14.98 4.02
N VAL A 365 2.06 -16.22 3.57
CA VAL A 365 2.79 -16.64 2.37
C VAL A 365 1.76 -17.03 1.32
N SER A 366 1.80 -16.37 0.17
CA SER A 366 0.84 -16.54 -0.92
C SER A 366 1.53 -16.92 -2.21
N TYR A 367 0.98 -17.89 -2.93
CA TYR A 367 1.48 -18.39 -4.20
C TYR A 367 0.54 -17.99 -5.33
N TYR A 368 1.09 -17.41 -6.39
CA TYR A 368 0.32 -16.88 -7.51
C TYR A 368 0.63 -17.63 -8.80
N LEU A 369 -0.41 -17.92 -9.59
CA LEU A 369 -0.31 -18.47 -10.93
C LEU A 369 -1.16 -17.61 -11.87
N GLY A 370 -0.53 -17.03 -12.90
CA GLY A 370 -1.23 -16.13 -13.83
C GLY A 370 -1.84 -14.90 -13.17
N GLY A 371 -1.25 -14.40 -12.08
CA GLY A 371 -1.75 -13.25 -11.32
C GLY A 371 -2.86 -13.58 -10.31
N ILE A 372 -3.28 -14.85 -10.21
CA ILE A 372 -4.32 -15.31 -9.28
C ILE A 372 -3.65 -16.02 -8.10
N GLU A 373 -4.05 -15.69 -6.85
CA GLU A 373 -3.61 -16.45 -5.67
C GLU A 373 -4.23 -17.85 -5.71
N VAL A 374 -3.39 -18.88 -5.81
CA VAL A 374 -3.84 -20.28 -5.89
C VAL A 374 -3.69 -21.00 -4.56
N LYS A 375 -2.68 -20.65 -3.76
CA LYS A 375 -2.36 -21.29 -2.48
C LYS A 375 -1.85 -20.28 -1.47
N TYR A 376 -2.11 -20.51 -0.18
CA TYR A 376 -1.56 -19.69 0.90
C TYR A 376 -1.34 -20.45 2.21
N PHE A 377 -0.50 -19.87 3.06
CA PHE A 377 -0.35 -20.22 4.47
C PHE A 377 -0.33 -18.94 5.32
N VAL A 378 -0.89 -18.99 6.53
CA VAL A 378 -0.81 -17.93 7.53
C VAL A 378 -0.14 -18.48 8.78
N PHE A 379 0.86 -17.78 9.28
CA PHE A 379 1.65 -18.18 10.44
C PHE A 379 1.54 -17.17 11.58
N ASP A 380 1.65 -17.65 12.81
CA ASP A 380 1.90 -16.84 14.00
C ASP A 380 3.37 -16.39 14.05
N ALA A 381 3.59 -15.08 13.99
CA ALA A 381 4.92 -14.49 14.02
C ALA A 381 5.31 -13.94 15.40
N VAL A 382 4.43 -14.02 16.40
CA VAL A 382 4.73 -13.53 17.75
C VAL A 382 5.89 -14.33 18.34
N GLY A 383 6.95 -13.62 18.73
CA GLY A 383 8.17 -14.23 19.26
C GLY A 383 8.93 -15.12 18.28
N ALA A 384 8.60 -15.06 16.98
CA ALA A 384 9.28 -15.81 15.94
C ALA A 384 10.53 -15.08 15.42
N THR A 385 11.59 -15.82 15.11
CA THR A 385 12.76 -15.28 14.40
C THR A 385 12.51 -15.27 12.89
N LYS A 386 13.35 -14.51 12.16
CA LYS A 386 13.36 -14.44 10.68
C LYS A 386 13.37 -15.82 9.98
N THR A 387 13.85 -16.86 10.66
CA THR A 387 14.00 -18.22 10.11
C THR A 387 13.03 -19.26 10.68
N ASP A 388 12.32 -18.99 11.77
CA ASP A 388 11.45 -19.99 12.43
C ASP A 388 9.94 -19.72 12.32
N TRP A 389 9.55 -18.53 11.83
CA TRP A 389 8.13 -18.18 11.67
C TRP A 389 7.41 -19.11 10.69
N PHE A 390 8.10 -19.60 9.66
CA PHE A 390 7.60 -20.59 8.72
C PHE A 390 7.84 -21.99 9.30
N SER A 391 6.96 -22.41 10.19
CA SER A 391 7.02 -23.74 10.79
C SER A 391 5.62 -24.27 11.05
N ARG A 392 5.51 -25.61 11.09
CA ARG A 392 4.23 -26.28 11.34
C ARG A 392 3.58 -25.81 12.64
N SER A 393 4.36 -25.67 13.72
CA SER A 393 3.86 -25.26 15.03
C SER A 393 3.26 -23.85 15.06
N ARG A 394 3.59 -23.02 14.07
CA ARG A 394 3.11 -21.65 13.93
C ARG A 394 2.04 -21.51 12.86
N LEU A 395 1.70 -22.58 12.13
CA LEU A 395 0.67 -22.52 11.09
C LEU A 395 -0.71 -22.29 11.71
N LEU A 396 -1.37 -21.21 11.31
CA LEU A 396 -2.70 -20.82 11.76
C LEU A 396 -3.78 -21.17 10.73
N GLU A 397 -3.49 -20.97 9.43
CA GLU A 397 -4.49 -21.07 8.37
C GLU A 397 -3.84 -21.45 7.04
N THR A 398 -4.55 -22.20 6.19
CA THR A 398 -4.13 -22.51 4.82
C THR A 398 -5.35 -22.98 3.99
N ASN A 399 -5.27 -22.85 2.67
CA ASN A 399 -6.21 -23.50 1.74
C ASN A 399 -5.68 -24.83 1.15
N TYR A 400 -4.59 -25.36 1.71
CA TYR A 400 -4.24 -26.77 1.53
C TYR A 400 -5.09 -27.66 2.45
N ASP A 401 -5.16 -28.95 2.13
CA ASP A 401 -5.75 -29.93 3.04
C ASP A 401 -4.88 -30.05 4.30
N ILE A 402 -5.37 -29.48 5.39
CA ILE A 402 -4.70 -29.50 6.69
C ILE A 402 -4.53 -30.92 7.25
N THR A 403 -5.40 -31.85 6.87
CA THR A 403 -5.34 -33.26 7.28
C THR A 403 -4.12 -33.94 6.67
N ALA A 404 -3.83 -33.66 5.40
CA ALA A 404 -2.65 -34.17 4.73
C ALA A 404 -1.36 -33.61 5.35
N LEU A 405 -1.33 -32.31 5.66
CA LEU A 405 -0.19 -31.64 6.30
C LEU A 405 0.12 -32.15 7.72
N THR A 406 -0.90 -32.57 8.45
CA THR A 406 -0.77 -33.11 9.81
C THR A 406 -0.37 -34.59 9.82
N THR A 407 -0.77 -35.35 8.80
CA THR A 407 -0.42 -36.78 8.67
C THR A 407 1.07 -37.00 8.28
N ALA A 408 1.72 -35.99 7.70
CA ALA A 408 3.14 -36.04 7.37
C ALA A 408 4.10 -35.95 8.58
N VAL A 409 3.60 -35.57 9.76
CA VAL A 409 4.44 -35.30 10.93
C VAL A 409 5.27 -36.52 11.32
N GLY A 410 6.59 -36.32 11.44
CA GLY A 410 7.51 -37.35 11.92
C GLY A 410 7.92 -38.38 10.87
N LYS A 411 7.52 -38.20 9.60
CA LYS A 411 8.07 -38.99 8.50
C LYS A 411 9.55 -38.66 8.30
N SER A 412 10.33 -39.66 7.87
CA SER A 412 11.76 -39.49 7.62
C SER A 412 12.00 -38.49 6.49
N GLY A 413 12.87 -37.50 6.72
CA GLY A 413 13.19 -36.46 5.74
C GLY A 413 12.05 -35.46 5.50
N GLU A 414 11.16 -35.30 6.47
CA GLU A 414 10.14 -34.26 6.45
C GLU A 414 10.73 -32.89 6.78
N TYR A 415 10.34 -31.89 5.99
CA TYR A 415 10.67 -30.49 6.12
C TYR A 415 9.38 -29.69 6.15
N PHE A 416 9.33 -28.75 7.10
CA PHE A 416 8.39 -27.65 7.13
C PHE A 416 9.15 -26.43 7.66
N SER A 417 10.03 -25.87 6.81
CA SER A 417 10.93 -24.79 7.23
C SER A 417 11.43 -23.91 6.07
N ILE A 418 11.88 -22.69 6.39
CA ILE A 418 12.56 -21.81 5.44
C ILE A 418 13.88 -22.42 4.96
N ALA A 419 14.68 -22.97 5.88
CA ALA A 419 15.96 -23.56 5.54
C ALA A 419 15.78 -24.72 4.56
N GLY A 420 14.76 -25.57 4.80
CA GLY A 420 14.41 -26.71 3.96
C GLY A 420 15.55 -27.71 3.84
N ASP A 421 15.71 -28.28 2.64
CA ASP A 421 16.76 -29.27 2.35
C ASP A 421 17.94 -28.57 1.68
N THR A 422 19.07 -28.52 2.39
CA THR A 422 20.31 -27.92 1.91
C THR A 422 21.46 -28.89 2.09
N VAL A 423 21.93 -29.49 0.99
CA VAL A 423 23.05 -30.43 1.00
C VAL A 423 24.13 -29.94 0.06
N SER A 424 25.17 -29.32 0.61
CA SER A 424 26.26 -28.73 -0.18
C SER A 424 26.99 -29.76 -1.07
N ALA A 425 27.13 -31.00 -0.61
CA ALA A 425 27.83 -32.06 -1.33
C ALA A 425 27.17 -32.45 -2.67
N VAL A 426 25.86 -32.27 -2.79
CA VAL A 426 25.07 -32.59 -3.98
C VAL A 426 24.32 -31.38 -4.55
N ALA A 427 24.68 -30.16 -4.12
CA ALA A 427 24.10 -28.90 -4.56
C ALA A 427 22.57 -28.76 -4.39
N ILE A 428 21.96 -29.47 -3.43
CA ILE A 428 20.53 -29.29 -3.12
C ILE A 428 20.34 -27.97 -2.35
N LYS A 429 19.42 -27.12 -2.82
CA LYS A 429 19.07 -25.81 -2.24
C LYS A 429 17.55 -25.56 -2.31
N ARG A 430 16.80 -26.37 -1.56
CA ARG A 430 15.34 -26.29 -1.48
C ARG A 430 14.95 -25.52 -0.23
N HIS A 431 14.42 -24.32 -0.42
CA HIS A 431 14.02 -23.43 0.66
C HIS A 431 12.50 -23.26 0.68
N PHE A 432 11.97 -22.71 1.77
CA PHE A 432 10.52 -22.64 1.99
C PHE A 432 9.84 -23.97 1.66
N TYR A 433 10.42 -25.05 2.21
CA TYR A 433 10.12 -26.40 1.79
C TYR A 433 9.11 -27.03 2.76
N ILE A 434 7.99 -27.49 2.19
CA ILE A 434 6.99 -28.30 2.87
C ILE A 434 6.79 -29.57 2.07
N ASN A 435 7.26 -30.70 2.59
CA ASN A 435 7.10 -32.02 1.99
C ASN A 435 6.44 -33.01 2.94
N GLU A 436 5.92 -34.10 2.37
CA GLU A 436 5.33 -35.18 3.13
C GLU A 436 6.42 -36.10 3.72
N GLY A 437 7.49 -36.32 2.97
CA GLY A 437 8.63 -37.14 3.34
C GLY A 437 9.65 -37.15 2.20
N TYR A 438 10.83 -37.69 2.46
CA TYR A 438 11.87 -37.81 1.43
C TYR A 438 11.89 -39.23 0.86
N TYR A 439 11.55 -39.36 -0.41
CA TYR A 439 11.47 -40.66 -1.10
C TYR A 439 12.44 -40.75 -2.29
N GLY A 440 13.27 -39.72 -2.47
CA GLY A 440 14.23 -39.59 -3.55
C GLY A 440 13.65 -38.76 -4.71
N CYS A 441 14.53 -38.22 -5.55
CA CYS A 441 14.22 -37.21 -6.58
C CYS A 441 12.92 -37.44 -7.38
N GLU A 442 12.65 -38.67 -7.80
CA GLU A 442 11.50 -39.01 -8.66
C GLU A 442 10.21 -39.25 -7.88
N ASN A 443 10.32 -39.48 -6.57
CA ASN A 443 9.21 -39.86 -5.70
C ASN A 443 8.94 -38.84 -4.58
N ASP A 444 9.71 -37.76 -4.50
CA ASP A 444 9.50 -36.71 -3.50
C ASP A 444 8.10 -36.11 -3.66
N GLN A 445 7.33 -36.13 -2.56
CA GLN A 445 5.95 -35.66 -2.51
C GLN A 445 5.84 -34.52 -1.51
N GLY A 446 5.07 -33.50 -1.84
CA GLY A 446 4.95 -32.33 -0.99
C GLY A 446 4.00 -31.27 -1.53
N TRP A 447 4.08 -30.10 -0.91
CA TRP A 447 3.17 -29.00 -1.17
C TRP A 447 3.87 -27.82 -1.83
N VAL A 448 4.99 -27.37 -1.26
CA VAL A 448 5.69 -26.17 -1.74
C VAL A 448 7.19 -26.31 -1.59
N LEU A 449 7.92 -25.76 -2.55
CA LEU A 449 9.38 -25.65 -2.52
C LEU A 449 9.82 -24.44 -3.35
N VAL A 450 10.90 -23.79 -2.93
CA VAL A 450 11.61 -22.74 -3.68
C VAL A 450 13.01 -23.27 -3.97
N VAL A 451 13.37 -23.33 -5.25
CA VAL A 451 14.70 -23.80 -5.70
C VAL A 451 15.62 -22.61 -5.89
N ASP A 452 16.73 -22.55 -5.15
CA ASP A 452 17.76 -21.51 -5.27
C ASP A 452 18.97 -21.98 -6.11
N GLY A 453 18.67 -22.45 -7.32
CA GLY A 453 19.64 -22.86 -8.34
C GLY A 453 19.70 -24.36 -8.62
N PRO A 454 20.48 -24.77 -9.64
CA PRO A 454 20.47 -26.12 -10.17
C PRO A 454 20.91 -27.15 -9.12
N GLY A 455 20.07 -28.15 -8.90
CA GLY A 455 20.36 -29.32 -8.04
C GLY A 455 20.58 -30.60 -8.84
N PRO A 456 20.52 -31.78 -8.20
CA PRO A 456 20.68 -33.08 -8.86
C PRO A 456 19.35 -33.69 -9.34
N CYS A 457 18.21 -33.24 -8.82
CA CYS A 457 16.90 -33.76 -9.21
C CYS A 457 16.31 -32.94 -10.36
N LEU A 458 15.39 -33.54 -11.14
CA LEU A 458 14.73 -32.88 -12.27
C LEU A 458 14.00 -31.59 -11.86
N MET A 459 13.31 -31.62 -10.71
CA MET A 459 12.60 -30.45 -10.19
C MET A 459 13.54 -29.33 -9.70
N ASP A 460 14.84 -29.63 -9.53
CA ASP A 460 15.84 -28.65 -9.14
C ASP A 460 16.56 -28.05 -10.36
N GLN A 461 16.28 -28.45 -11.61
CA GLN A 461 16.98 -27.98 -12.83
C GLN A 461 16.47 -26.63 -13.38
N VAL A 462 15.80 -25.83 -12.55
CA VAL A 462 15.01 -24.65 -12.99
C VAL A 462 15.85 -23.37 -13.10
#